data_AF-A0A936PCQ1-F1
#
_entry.id   AF-A0A936PCQ1-F1
#
_cell.length_a   1.000
_cell.length_b   1.000
_cell.length_c   1.000
_cell.angle_alpha   90.00
_cell.angle_beta   90.00
_cell.angle_gamma   90.00
#
_symmetry.space_group_name_H-M   'P 1'
#
loop_
_entity.id
_entity.type
_entity.pdbx_description
1 polymer ?
#
loop_
_entity_poly.entity_id
_entity_poly.type
_entity_poly.pdbx_seq_one_letter_code
_entity_poly.pdbx_strand_id
1 'polypeptide(L)'
;MFSADMPNVPPQGAPMVLVQPAASSAGKHTPAPSNRQADYLLKWCQEFSSGGGDWVDPVGMVAIQVGNRNNRDLFSSTTTGNAIKITLMEGPTHGNLIFKPSESGRANYMYMPSPGYIGKDTAVFIAEFEGKRYKAVISLVVSEQVIENPPTSDMVPICFQPQLIRLKHK
;
A
#
# COMPACT_ATOMS: atom_id res chain seq x y z
N MET A 1 50.77 38.05 21.19
CA MET A 1 51.19 36.79 20.54
C MET A 1 50.71 35.66 21.44
N PHE A 2 49.63 34.99 21.06
CA PHE A 2 49.03 33.93 21.86
C PHE A 2 49.63 32.59 21.44
N SER A 3 50.41 31.96 22.33
CA SER A 3 50.83 30.56 22.16
C SER A 3 49.64 29.66 22.44
N ALA A 4 49.31 28.83 21.45
CA ALA A 4 48.36 27.74 21.59
C ALA A 4 49.02 26.58 22.32
N ASP A 5 48.47 26.18 23.47
CA ASP A 5 48.76 24.91 24.11
C ASP A 5 47.47 24.07 24.06
N MET A 6 47.49 23.07 23.18
CA MET A 6 46.38 22.16 22.96
C MET A 6 46.23 21.20 24.14
N PRO A 7 45.03 21.04 24.73
CA PRO A 7 44.81 20.03 25.74
C PRO A 7 44.83 18.61 25.14
N ASN A 8 45.63 17.77 25.80
CA ASN A 8 45.89 16.35 25.58
C ASN A 8 44.60 15.52 25.37
N VAL A 9 44.46 14.92 24.18
CA VAL A 9 43.38 13.99 23.83
C VAL A 9 43.82 12.56 24.18
N PRO A 10 43.13 11.82 25.07
CA PRO A 10 43.48 10.45 25.37
C PRO A 10 43.16 9.52 24.17
N PRO A 11 44.01 8.49 23.91
CA PRO A 11 43.83 7.60 22.76
C PRO A 11 42.55 6.75 22.92
N GLN A 12 41.68 6.82 21.91
CA GLN A 12 40.47 6.00 21.80
C GLN A 12 40.86 4.61 21.30
N GLY A 13 40.79 3.61 22.16
CA GLY A 13 41.21 2.26 21.80
C GLY A 13 40.92 1.20 22.86
N ALA A 14 39.72 1.18 23.43
CA ALA A 14 39.25 0.03 24.20
C ALA A 14 37.76 -0.21 23.87
N PRO A 15 37.37 -1.42 23.42
CA PRO A 15 35.97 -1.75 23.26
C PRO A 15 35.34 -1.86 24.66
N MET A 16 34.45 -0.92 24.98
CA MET A 16 33.56 -1.01 26.13
C MET A 16 32.54 -2.13 25.89
N VAL A 17 32.89 -3.33 26.37
CA VAL A 17 31.93 -4.42 26.55
C VAL A 17 31.05 -4.07 27.74
N LEU A 18 29.85 -3.54 27.47
CA LEU A 18 28.82 -3.41 28.49
C LEU A 18 27.79 -4.54 28.29
N VAL A 19 28.00 -5.63 29.02
CA VAL A 19 26.96 -6.63 29.29
C VAL A 19 26.15 -6.13 30.47
N GLN A 20 24.88 -5.81 30.27
CA GLN A 20 23.93 -5.54 31.36
C GLN A 20 22.48 -5.93 30.97
N PRO A 21 21.61 -6.18 31.97
CA PRO A 21 20.75 -7.37 32.02
C PRO A 21 19.34 -7.12 31.48
N ALA A 22 18.58 -8.21 31.31
CA ALA A 22 17.16 -8.16 31.04
C ALA A 22 16.43 -7.30 32.09
N ALA A 23 15.85 -6.18 31.65
CA ALA A 23 14.90 -5.39 32.40
C ALA A 23 13.65 -5.18 31.55
N SER A 24 12.58 -5.86 31.95
CA SER A 24 11.23 -5.63 31.47
C SER A 24 10.74 -4.28 32.01
N SER A 25 10.45 -3.29 31.14
CA SER A 25 9.45 -2.25 31.46
C SER A 25 8.89 -1.54 30.21
N ALA A 26 7.57 -1.71 30.07
CA ALA A 26 6.57 -0.74 29.62
C ALA A 26 6.78 0.06 28.32
N GLY A 27 6.01 -0.34 27.30
CA GLY A 27 4.91 0.53 26.85
C GLY A 27 5.21 1.58 25.77
N LYS A 28 5.60 1.15 24.58
CA LYS A 28 5.16 1.82 23.34
C LYS A 28 4.51 0.76 22.46
N HIS A 29 3.21 0.91 22.26
CA HIS A 29 2.44 0.12 21.30
C HIS A 29 2.99 0.40 19.89
N THR A 30 4.05 -0.29 19.51
CA THR A 30 4.17 -0.76 18.14
C THR A 30 3.23 -1.95 18.03
N PRO A 31 2.13 -1.88 17.27
CA PRO A 31 1.46 -3.09 16.88
C PRO A 31 2.48 -3.86 16.06
N ALA A 32 2.97 -4.98 16.60
CA ALA A 32 3.45 -6.06 15.76
C ALA A 32 2.40 -6.27 14.65
N PRO A 33 2.78 -6.55 13.39
CA PRO A 33 1.80 -6.79 12.34
C PRO A 33 0.87 -7.89 12.84
N SER A 34 -0.36 -7.50 13.21
CA SER A 34 -1.23 -8.45 13.87
C SER A 34 -1.45 -9.58 12.89
N ASN A 35 -1.14 -10.82 13.30
CA ASN A 35 -1.49 -12.03 12.58
C ASN A 35 -3.03 -12.25 12.55
N ARG A 36 -3.79 -11.16 12.67
CA ARG A 36 -5.24 -11.15 12.64
C ARG A 36 -5.64 -11.38 11.20
N GLN A 37 -6.34 -12.49 10.99
CA GLN A 37 -6.92 -12.85 9.70
C GLN A 37 -7.81 -11.71 9.19
N ALA A 38 -7.85 -11.51 7.87
CA ALA A 38 -8.73 -10.51 7.27
C ALA A 38 -10.19 -10.90 7.45
N ASP A 39 -11.04 -9.92 7.79
CA ASP A 39 -12.50 -10.07 7.91
C ASP A 39 -13.17 -10.05 6.53
N TYR A 40 -12.55 -9.37 5.56
CA TYR A 40 -13.05 -9.21 4.20
C TYR A 40 -11.95 -9.44 3.16
N LEU A 41 -12.36 -9.95 2.00
CA LEU A 41 -11.56 -9.98 0.79
C LEU A 41 -12.17 -9.01 -0.22
N LEU A 42 -11.42 -7.97 -0.58
CA LEU A 42 -11.73 -7.07 -1.67
C LEU A 42 -10.89 -7.48 -2.89
N LYS A 43 -11.53 -7.76 -4.02
CA LYS A 43 -10.86 -8.01 -5.31
C LYS A 43 -11.30 -6.96 -6.31
N TRP A 44 -10.37 -6.42 -7.08
CA TRP A 44 -10.71 -5.59 -8.24
C TRP A 44 -9.66 -5.73 -9.33
N CYS A 45 -9.99 -5.20 -10.49
CA CYS A 45 -9.13 -5.19 -11.65
C CYS A 45 -9.01 -3.76 -12.17
N GLN A 46 -7.81 -3.40 -12.62
CA GLN A 46 -7.55 -2.14 -13.29
C GLN A 46 -6.61 -2.37 -14.48
N GLU A 47 -6.89 -1.67 -15.57
CA GLU A 47 -6.09 -1.69 -16.78
C GLU A 47 -5.02 -0.60 -16.73
N PHE A 48 -3.85 -0.91 -17.29
CA PHE A 48 -2.68 -0.05 -17.32
C PHE A 48 -2.09 -0.02 -18.72
N SER A 49 -1.54 1.13 -19.08
CA SER A 49 -0.64 1.22 -20.23
C SER A 49 0.69 0.57 -19.92
N SER A 50 1.32 -0.09 -20.90
CA SER A 50 2.70 -0.56 -20.81
C SER A 50 3.71 0.58 -20.67
N GLY A 51 3.32 1.81 -21.01
CA GLY A 51 4.09 3.02 -20.70
C GLY A 51 4.13 3.36 -19.21
N GLY A 52 3.23 2.77 -18.41
CA GLY A 52 3.12 2.98 -16.96
C GLY A 52 2.65 4.38 -16.57
N GLY A 53 2.72 4.66 -15.27
CA GLY A 53 2.40 5.97 -14.70
C GLY A 53 0.96 6.13 -14.21
N ASP A 54 0.10 5.14 -14.41
CA ASP A 54 -1.27 5.19 -13.91
C ASP A 54 -1.34 4.94 -12.40
N TRP A 55 -2.38 5.51 -11.77
CA TRP A 55 -2.57 5.50 -10.33
C TRP A 55 -3.27 4.24 -9.83
N VAL A 56 -2.82 3.74 -8.69
CA VAL A 56 -3.49 2.71 -7.88
C VAL A 56 -3.92 3.36 -6.57
N ASP A 57 -5.23 3.49 -6.36
CA ASP A 57 -5.84 4.04 -5.13
C ASP A 57 -6.50 2.93 -4.28
N PRO A 58 -5.72 2.22 -3.44
CA PRO A 58 -6.29 1.17 -2.59
C PRO A 58 -7.19 1.75 -1.48
N VAL A 59 -6.94 2.99 -1.03
CA VAL A 59 -7.79 3.63 -0.01
C VAL A 59 -9.17 3.92 -0.60
N GLY A 60 -9.23 4.52 -1.77
CA GLY A 60 -10.45 4.87 -2.46
C GLY A 60 -11.29 3.64 -2.78
N MET A 61 -10.66 2.57 -3.26
CA MET A 61 -11.34 1.30 -3.53
C MET A 61 -11.96 0.69 -2.27
N VAL A 62 -11.24 0.71 -1.14
CA VAL A 62 -11.79 0.26 0.14
C VAL A 62 -12.94 1.16 0.57
N ALA A 63 -12.77 2.48 0.50
CA ALA A 63 -13.79 3.45 0.87
C ALA A 63 -15.09 3.26 0.07
N ILE A 64 -15.00 3.14 -1.26
CA ILE A 64 -16.15 2.94 -2.13
C ILE A 64 -16.86 1.62 -1.80
N GLN A 65 -16.12 0.52 -1.69
CA GLN A 65 -16.74 -0.80 -1.53
C GLN A 65 -17.34 -1.00 -0.13
N VAL A 66 -16.68 -0.50 0.91
CA VAL A 66 -17.22 -0.50 2.27
C VAL A 66 -18.39 0.48 2.38
N GLY A 67 -18.29 1.64 1.74
CA GLY A 67 -19.34 2.65 1.68
C GLY A 67 -20.61 2.10 1.04
N ASN A 68 -20.50 1.55 -0.17
CA ASN A 68 -21.61 0.93 -0.91
C ASN A 68 -22.28 -0.19 -0.10
N ARG A 69 -21.49 -1.06 0.52
CA ARG A 69 -22.01 -2.14 1.38
C ARG A 69 -22.87 -1.61 2.54
N ASN A 70 -22.46 -0.48 3.11
CA ASN A 70 -23.10 0.10 4.29
C ASN A 70 -24.02 1.28 3.96
N ASN A 71 -24.26 1.56 2.66
CA ASN A 71 -25.00 2.73 2.17
C ASN A 71 -24.47 4.07 2.74
N ARG A 72 -23.14 4.27 2.73
CA ARG A 72 -22.43 5.47 3.23
C ARG A 72 -21.50 6.03 2.16
N ASP A 73 -21.36 7.36 2.07
CA ASP A 73 -20.29 7.99 1.29
C ASP A 73 -19.01 8.11 2.15
N LEU A 74 -18.06 7.21 1.88
CA LEU A 74 -16.74 7.21 2.54
C LEU A 74 -15.64 7.79 1.67
N PHE A 75 -15.86 7.92 0.36
CA PHE A 75 -14.82 8.31 -0.59
C PHE A 75 -14.62 9.83 -0.58
N SER A 76 -15.73 10.59 -0.58
CA SER A 76 -15.72 12.06 -0.53
C SER A 76 -15.33 12.59 0.85
N SER A 77 -15.47 11.76 1.90
CA SER A 77 -15.06 12.11 3.25
C SER A 77 -13.54 12.10 3.38
N THR A 78 -12.94 13.29 3.42
CA THR A 78 -11.49 13.46 3.63
C THR A 78 -11.03 12.86 4.96
N THR A 79 -11.83 12.99 6.01
CA THR A 79 -11.57 12.36 7.31
C THR A 79 -11.57 10.83 7.24
N THR A 80 -12.51 10.25 6.49
CA THR A 80 -12.64 8.79 6.36
C THR A 80 -11.51 8.21 5.52
N GLY A 81 -11.20 8.82 4.38
CA GLY A 81 -10.07 8.40 3.56
C GLY A 81 -8.76 8.40 4.34
N ASN A 82 -8.56 9.36 5.24
CA ASN A 82 -7.38 9.41 6.10
C ASN A 82 -7.41 8.41 7.27
N ALA A 83 -8.61 7.94 7.65
CA ALA A 83 -8.77 6.93 8.70
C ALA A 83 -8.51 5.49 8.19
N ILE A 84 -8.61 5.24 6.88
CA ILE A 84 -8.28 3.95 6.26
C ILE A 84 -6.76 3.81 6.20
N LYS A 85 -6.21 2.90 6.99
CA LYS A 85 -4.77 2.63 7.00
C LYS A 85 -4.46 1.52 6.00
N ILE A 86 -3.62 1.81 5.01
CA ILE A 86 -3.17 0.84 4.01
C ILE A 86 -1.75 0.37 4.32
N THR A 87 -1.51 -0.93 4.14
CA THR A 87 -0.19 -1.54 4.12
C THR A 87 -0.05 -2.38 2.86
N LEU A 88 0.99 -2.14 2.06
CA LEU A 88 1.36 -3.02 0.95
C LEU A 88 1.99 -4.29 1.54
N MET A 89 1.38 -5.45 1.25
CA MET A 89 1.87 -6.75 1.72
C MET A 89 2.73 -7.44 0.67
N GLU A 90 2.30 -7.38 -0.58
CA GLU A 90 2.96 -8.02 -1.71
C GLU A 90 2.84 -7.09 -2.92
N GLY A 91 3.99 -6.74 -3.49
CA GLY A 91 4.06 -5.90 -4.68
C GLY A 91 3.85 -6.70 -5.98
N PRO A 92 3.68 -5.98 -7.09
CA PRO A 92 3.74 -6.57 -8.43
C PRO A 92 5.04 -7.34 -8.70
N THR A 93 4.93 -8.35 -9.55
CA THR A 93 6.05 -9.19 -10.01
C THR A 93 6.68 -8.67 -11.31
N HIS A 94 5.94 -7.93 -12.12
CA HIS A 94 6.34 -7.43 -13.43
C HIS A 94 6.24 -5.90 -13.53
N GLY A 95 6.48 -5.23 -12.40
CA GLY A 95 6.47 -3.78 -12.29
C GLY A 95 6.75 -3.36 -10.86
N ASN A 96 6.60 -2.07 -10.58
CA ASN A 96 6.80 -1.50 -9.26
C ASN A 96 5.62 -0.61 -8.86
N LEU A 97 5.27 -0.64 -7.58
CA LEU A 97 4.37 0.34 -6.97
C LEU A 97 5.20 1.38 -6.23
N ILE A 98 5.14 2.63 -6.72
CA ILE A 98 5.83 3.76 -6.10
C ILE A 98 4.83 4.48 -5.20
N PHE A 99 5.10 4.51 -3.89
CA PHE A 99 4.24 5.21 -2.94
C PHE A 99 4.24 6.73 -3.20
N LYS A 100 3.04 7.31 -3.30
CA LYS A 100 2.77 8.71 -3.65
C LYS A 100 1.54 9.16 -2.86
N PRO A 101 1.67 9.63 -1.61
CA PRO A 101 0.51 10.09 -0.86
C PRO A 101 -0.10 11.33 -1.55
N SER A 102 -1.42 11.46 -1.50
CA SER A 102 -2.10 12.70 -1.91
C SER A 102 -1.76 13.85 -0.96
N GLU A 103 -2.10 15.09 -1.35
CA GLU A 103 -1.98 16.27 -0.47
C GLU A 103 -2.73 16.10 0.86
N SER A 104 -3.84 15.35 0.86
CA SER A 104 -4.58 15.02 2.07
C SER A 104 -3.94 13.95 2.96
N GLY A 105 -2.81 13.35 2.53
CA GLY A 105 -2.12 12.26 3.22
C GLY A 105 -2.68 10.87 2.93
N ARG A 106 -3.60 10.74 1.97
CA ARG A 106 -4.17 9.46 1.55
C ARG A 106 -3.13 8.64 0.80
N ALA A 107 -3.00 7.36 1.15
CA ALA A 107 -2.08 6.45 0.49
C ALA A 107 -2.51 6.15 -0.96
N ASN A 108 -1.74 6.65 -1.94
CA ASN A 108 -1.83 6.24 -3.34
C ASN A 108 -0.49 5.68 -3.81
N TYR A 109 -0.54 4.94 -4.91
CA TYR A 109 0.64 4.37 -5.54
C TYR A 109 0.60 4.67 -7.03
N MET A 110 1.75 4.91 -7.63
CA MET A 110 1.91 4.93 -9.08
C MET A 110 2.44 3.57 -9.51
N TYR A 111 1.76 2.90 -10.44
CA TYR A 111 2.24 1.63 -10.99
C TYR A 111 3.10 1.88 -12.23
N MET A 112 4.29 1.28 -12.24
CA MET A 112 5.23 1.35 -13.34
C MET A 112 5.58 -0.08 -13.76
N PRO A 113 4.97 -0.60 -14.85
CA PRO A 113 5.32 -1.90 -15.41
C PRO A 113 6.82 -1.96 -15.75
N SER A 114 7.38 -3.17 -15.74
CA SER A 114 8.70 -3.40 -16.33
C SER A 114 8.66 -3.07 -17.82
N PRO A 115 9.72 -2.47 -18.40
CA PRO A 115 9.76 -2.14 -19.83
C PRO A 115 9.42 -3.35 -20.71
N GLY A 116 8.47 -3.17 -21.63
CA GLY A 116 8.01 -4.22 -22.55
C GLY A 116 7.09 -5.28 -21.94
N TYR A 117 6.70 -5.15 -20.66
CA TYR A 117 5.79 -6.11 -20.05
C TYR A 117 4.35 -5.89 -20.51
N ILE A 118 3.72 -6.97 -20.96
CA ILE A 118 2.31 -7.07 -21.32
C ILE A 118 1.73 -8.32 -20.65
N GLY A 119 0.63 -8.16 -19.93
CA GLY A 119 0.03 -9.26 -19.19
C GLY A 119 -0.58 -8.86 -17.86
N LYS A 120 -0.86 -9.87 -17.04
CA LYS A 120 -1.49 -9.69 -15.73
C LYS A 120 -0.45 -9.65 -14.63
N ASP A 121 -0.52 -8.64 -13.79
CA ASP A 121 0.26 -8.53 -12.57
C ASP A 121 -0.68 -8.42 -11.37
N THR A 122 -0.16 -8.50 -10.15
CA THR A 122 -0.98 -8.51 -8.94
C THR A 122 -0.29 -7.82 -7.80
N ALA A 123 -1.05 -7.06 -7.02
CA ALA A 123 -0.59 -6.54 -5.74
C ALA A 123 -1.60 -6.85 -4.63
N VAL A 124 -1.08 -7.02 -3.42
CA VAL A 124 -1.87 -7.33 -2.24
C VAL A 124 -1.65 -6.26 -1.17
N PHE A 125 -2.75 -5.69 -0.69
CA PHE A 125 -2.79 -4.73 0.39
C PHE A 125 -3.58 -5.28 1.58
N ILE A 126 -3.27 -4.78 2.77
CA ILE A 126 -4.14 -4.86 3.94
C ILE A 126 -4.63 -3.46 4.26
N ALA A 127 -5.95 -3.32 4.35
CA ALA A 127 -6.59 -2.11 4.85
C ALA A 127 -7.17 -2.35 6.23
N GLU A 128 -7.05 -1.35 7.11
CA GLU A 128 -7.71 -1.33 8.40
C GLU A 128 -8.65 -0.13 8.49
N PHE A 129 -9.91 -0.40 8.82
CA PHE A 129 -10.94 0.62 8.95
C PHE A 129 -12.05 0.17 9.90
N GLU A 130 -12.45 1.04 10.84
CA GLU A 130 -13.50 0.78 11.85
C GLU A 130 -13.33 -0.59 12.57
N GLY A 131 -12.09 -0.93 12.93
CA GLY A 131 -11.76 -2.17 13.65
C GLY A 131 -11.82 -3.46 12.81
N LYS A 132 -12.07 -3.35 11.50
CA LYS A 132 -12.09 -4.47 10.53
C LYS A 132 -10.85 -4.45 9.66
N ARG A 133 -10.42 -5.63 9.22
CA ARG A 133 -9.29 -5.86 8.31
C ARG A 133 -9.79 -6.34 6.95
N TYR A 134 -9.30 -5.71 5.90
CA TYR A 134 -9.65 -6.00 4.52
C TYR A 134 -8.40 -6.43 3.76
N LYS A 135 -8.36 -7.68 3.28
CA LYS A 135 -7.37 -8.10 2.30
C LYS A 135 -7.81 -7.59 0.93
N ALA A 136 -7.05 -6.66 0.37
CA ALA A 136 -7.30 -6.04 -0.91
C ALA A 136 -6.36 -6.66 -1.96
N VAL A 137 -6.91 -7.25 -3.02
CA VAL A 137 -6.14 -7.86 -4.11
C VAL A 137 -6.52 -7.15 -5.41
N ILE A 138 -5.55 -6.48 -6.01
CA ILE A 138 -5.71 -5.84 -7.32
C ILE A 138 -5.09 -6.72 -8.41
N SER A 139 -5.85 -6.97 -9.47
CA SER A 139 -5.32 -7.49 -10.73
C SER A 139 -4.96 -6.30 -11.62
N LEU A 140 -3.69 -6.15 -11.93
CA LEU A 140 -3.17 -5.11 -12.83
C LEU A 140 -3.11 -5.73 -14.23
N VAL A 141 -3.81 -5.19 -15.22
CA VAL A 141 -3.76 -5.72 -16.59
C VAL A 141 -3.04 -4.73 -17.48
N VAL A 142 -1.82 -5.07 -17.88
CA VAL A 142 -0.95 -4.23 -18.69
C VAL A 142 -1.14 -4.55 -20.17
N SER A 143 -1.38 -3.51 -20.97
CA SER A 143 -1.61 -3.58 -22.41
C SER A 143 -0.78 -2.53 -23.14
N GLU A 144 -0.46 -2.76 -24.42
CA GLU A 144 0.44 -1.87 -25.19
C GLU A 144 -0.15 -0.46 -25.44
N GLN A 145 -1.45 -0.29 -25.26
CA GLN A 145 -2.22 0.92 -25.56
C GLN A 145 -1.81 1.59 -26.89
N VAL A 146 -2.24 1.02 -28.02
CA VAL A 146 -2.57 1.79 -29.23
C VAL A 146 -3.96 1.37 -29.69
N ILE A 147 -5.00 2.04 -29.21
CA ILE A 147 -6.27 2.09 -29.96
C ILE A 147 -6.82 3.51 -29.88
N GLU A 148 -6.44 4.33 -30.86
CA GLU A 148 -7.10 5.61 -31.20
C GLU A 148 -8.45 5.38 -31.91
N ASN A 149 -8.97 4.15 -31.91
CA ASN A 149 -10.26 3.79 -32.51
C ASN A 149 -11.31 3.56 -31.43
N PRO A 150 -12.55 4.09 -31.60
CA PRO A 150 -13.60 3.93 -30.62
C PRO A 150 -13.91 2.44 -30.38
N PRO A 151 -14.24 2.04 -29.14
CA PRO A 151 -14.64 0.67 -28.86
C PRO A 151 -15.89 0.33 -29.69
N THR A 152 -15.78 -0.67 -30.55
CA THR A 152 -16.94 -1.30 -31.18
C THR A 152 -17.75 -2.03 -30.10
N SER A 153 -19.06 -2.15 -30.30
CA SER A 153 -20.02 -2.74 -29.34
C SER A 153 -19.72 -4.18 -28.90
N ASP A 154 -18.69 -4.81 -29.46
CA ASP A 154 -18.30 -6.21 -29.23
C ASP A 154 -17.09 -6.37 -28.29
N MET A 155 -16.56 -5.27 -27.75
CA MET A 155 -15.43 -5.35 -26.82
C MET A 155 -15.85 -5.89 -25.45
N VAL A 156 -15.36 -7.08 -25.13
CA VAL A 156 -15.46 -7.67 -23.78
C VAL A 156 -14.57 -6.86 -22.82
N PRO A 157 -15.11 -6.36 -21.69
CA PRO A 157 -14.30 -5.62 -20.72
C PRO A 157 -13.20 -6.53 -20.16
N ILE A 158 -11.95 -6.08 -20.24
CA ILE A 158 -10.79 -6.85 -19.80
C ILE A 158 -10.82 -7.03 -18.28
N CYS A 159 -11.30 -6.01 -17.57
CA CYS A 159 -11.42 -6.03 -16.11
C CYS A 159 -12.80 -6.40 -15.58
N PHE A 160 -12.80 -7.22 -14.52
CA PHE A 160 -14.00 -7.59 -13.77
C PHE A 160 -14.40 -6.50 -12.77
N GLN A 161 -15.70 -6.45 -12.43
CA GLN A 161 -16.24 -5.52 -11.43
C GLN A 161 -15.70 -5.80 -10.03
N PRO A 162 -15.39 -4.78 -9.22
CA PRO A 162 -14.91 -4.99 -7.85
C PRO A 162 -15.86 -5.84 -7.00
N GLN A 163 -15.30 -6.71 -6.16
CA GLN A 163 -16.06 -7.59 -5.28
C GLN A 163 -15.55 -7.54 -3.85
N LEU A 164 -16.44 -7.22 -2.90
CA LEU A 164 -16.18 -7.25 -1.46
C LEU A 164 -16.87 -8.43 -0.80
N ILE A 165 -16.07 -9.43 -0.40
CA ILE A 165 -16.53 -10.70 0.14
C ILE A 165 -16.27 -10.72 1.65
N ARG A 166 -17.28 -11.07 2.45
CA ARG A 166 -17.10 -11.30 3.89
C ARG A 166 -16.50 -12.69 4.10
N LEU A 167 -15.40 -12.78 4.83
CA LEU A 167 -14.75 -14.04 5.16
C LEU A 167 -15.44 -14.66 6.38
N LYS A 168 -15.62 -15.98 6.35
CA LYS A 168 -16.09 -16.74 7.51
C LYS A 168 -14.86 -17.28 8.22
N HIS A 169 -14.68 -16.86 9.46
CA HIS A 169 -13.71 -17.48 10.36
C HIS A 169 -14.37 -18.73 10.96
N LYS A 170 -13.62 -19.83 11.03
CA LYS A 170 -14.03 -21.05 11.72
C LYS A 170 -13.72 -20.93 13.20
#